data_AF-F6GFW3-F1
#
_entry.id   AF-F6GFW3-F1
#
_cell.length_a   1.000
_cell.length_b   1.000
_cell.length_c   1.000
_cell.angle_alpha   90.00
_cell.angle_beta   90.00
_cell.angle_gamma   90.00
#
_symmetry.space_group_name_H-M   'P 1'
#
loop_
_entity.id
_entity.type
_entity.pdbx_description
1 polymer ?
#
loop_
_entity_poly.entity_id
_entity_poly.type
_entity_poly.pdbx_seq_one_letter_code
_entity_poly.pdbx_strand_id
1 'polypeptide(L)'
;MKYLDFSTNARVQNLMVDVFDAISASKETEIKINELLDTRSIFELVFEIVSTTGFYNHDDNFMLIKSLNIDTETQNQEEALFNTWMIMGKNLNTSKTQEEFNAKFALFVPIILNKMEAINSLSA
;
A
#
# COMPACT_ATOMS: atom_id res chain seq x y z
N MET A 1 -5.12 -10.11 12.89
CA MET A 1 -4.32 -9.93 11.66
C MET A 1 -3.31 -11.05 11.56
N LYS A 2 -3.29 -11.75 10.43
CA LYS A 2 -2.28 -12.77 10.13
C LYS A 2 -1.06 -12.10 9.49
N TYR A 3 0.15 -12.56 9.83
CA TYR A 3 1.40 -12.03 9.27
C TYR A 3 1.83 -12.83 8.04
N LEU A 4 2.74 -12.22 7.26
CA LEU A 4 3.40 -12.87 6.13
C LEU A 4 4.34 -13.98 6.63
N ASP A 5 4.53 -15.04 5.84
CA ASP A 5 5.58 -16.01 6.10
C ASP A 5 6.97 -15.37 5.95
N PHE A 6 8.00 -16.00 6.51
CA PHE A 6 9.35 -15.45 6.55
C PHE A 6 9.89 -15.04 5.17
N SER A 7 9.68 -15.87 4.15
CA SER A 7 10.22 -15.62 2.81
C SER A 7 9.50 -14.47 2.11
N THR A 8 8.17 -14.43 2.22
CA THR A 8 7.34 -13.35 1.68
C THR A 8 7.61 -12.04 2.42
N ASN A 9 7.75 -12.09 3.74
CA ASN A 9 8.03 -10.93 4.58
C ASN A 9 9.30 -10.19 4.16
N ALA A 10 10.39 -10.91 3.91
CA ALA A 10 11.65 -10.31 3.47
C ALA A 10 11.53 -9.66 2.08
N ARG A 11 10.81 -10.28 1.15
CA ARG A 11 10.58 -9.72 -0.20
C ARG A 11 9.73 -8.46 -0.15
N VAL A 12 8.65 -8.48 0.63
CA VAL A 12 7.79 -7.31 0.84
C VAL A 12 8.58 -6.17 1.47
N GLN A 13 9.45 -6.46 2.43
CA GLN A 13 10.28 -5.43 3.06
C GLN A 13 11.19 -4.70 2.06
N ASN A 14 11.86 -5.43 1.17
CA ASN A 14 12.74 -4.82 0.17
C ASN A 14 11.94 -3.92 -0.78
N LEU A 15 10.81 -4.40 -1.31
CA LEU A 15 9.96 -3.63 -2.22
C LEU A 15 9.35 -2.40 -1.54
N MET A 16 8.98 -2.53 -0.27
CA MET A 16 8.49 -1.42 0.54
C MET A 16 9.57 -0.34 0.72
N VAL A 17 10.83 -0.72 0.94
CA VAL A 17 11.95 0.23 0.96
C VAL A 17 12.07 0.93 -0.38
N ASP A 18 11.98 0.20 -1.50
CA ASP A 18 12.03 0.79 -2.84
C ASP A 18 10.92 1.83 -3.06
N VAL A 19 9.70 1.59 -2.55
CA VAL A 19 8.59 2.57 -2.59
C VAL A 19 8.94 3.84 -1.82
N PHE A 20 9.41 3.70 -0.58
CA PHE A 20 9.76 4.87 0.25
C PHE A 20 10.95 5.65 -0.31
N ASP A 21 11.95 4.96 -0.87
CA ASP A 21 13.10 5.59 -1.51
C ASP A 21 12.68 6.34 -2.78
N ALA A 22 11.81 5.76 -3.61
CA ALA A 22 11.28 6.41 -4.80
C ALA A 22 10.51 7.72 -4.48
N ILE A 23 9.68 7.69 -3.43
CA ILE A 23 8.89 8.86 -3.02
C ILE A 23 9.77 9.90 -2.30
N SER A 24 10.71 9.46 -1.45
CA SER A 24 11.59 10.38 -0.70
C SER A 24 12.72 10.99 -1.53
N ALA A 25 12.99 10.46 -2.74
CA ALA A 25 13.93 11.07 -3.68
C ALA A 25 13.47 12.44 -4.20
N SER A 26 12.19 12.78 -4.04
CA SER A 26 11.67 14.11 -4.36
C SER A 26 12.24 15.14 -3.39
N LYS A 27 12.84 16.21 -3.92
CA LYS A 27 13.37 17.34 -3.13
C LYS A 27 12.29 18.33 -2.69
N GLU A 28 11.03 18.01 -2.98
CA GLU A 28 9.90 18.89 -2.73
C GLU A 28 9.38 18.74 -1.30
N THR A 29 8.77 19.81 -0.78
CA THR A 29 8.19 19.83 0.57
C THR A 29 6.90 19.04 0.68
N GLU A 30 6.26 18.75 -0.46
CA GLU A 30 4.99 18.04 -0.56
C GLU A 30 5.13 16.92 -1.61
N ILE A 31 4.63 15.73 -1.27
CA ILE A 31 4.61 14.59 -2.18
C ILE A 31 3.60 14.88 -3.29
N LYS A 32 4.04 14.77 -4.55
CA LYS A 32 3.16 14.88 -5.70
C LYS A 32 2.46 13.56 -6.00
N ILE A 33 1.24 13.63 -6.54
CA ILE A 33 0.48 12.45 -6.97
C ILE A 33 1.27 11.61 -7.99
N ASN A 34 1.97 12.24 -8.93
CA ASN A 34 2.79 11.52 -9.90
C ASN A 34 3.90 10.70 -9.24
N GLU A 35 4.49 11.17 -8.15
CA GLU A 35 5.52 10.40 -7.42
C GLU A 35 4.91 9.13 -6.81
N LEU A 36 3.66 9.19 -6.34
CA LEU A 36 2.93 8.00 -5.91
C LEU A 36 2.67 7.08 -7.10
N LEU A 37 2.13 7.61 -8.21
CA LEU A 37 1.81 6.84 -9.40
C LEU A 37 3.03 6.13 -10.01
N ASP A 38 4.21 6.75 -9.96
CA ASP A 38 5.47 6.17 -10.46
C ASP A 38 5.87 4.89 -9.69
N THR A 39 5.39 4.70 -8.46
CA THR A 39 5.64 3.48 -7.66
C THR A 39 4.68 2.33 -7.96
N ARG A 40 3.71 2.51 -8.87
CA ARG A 40 2.66 1.51 -9.17
C ARG A 40 3.23 0.11 -9.45
N SER A 41 4.26 0.01 -10.28
CA SER A 41 4.86 -1.28 -10.66
C SER A 41 5.41 -2.06 -9.45
N ILE A 42 5.88 -1.36 -8.42
CA ILE A 42 6.38 -1.96 -7.19
C ILE A 42 5.21 -2.50 -6.37
N PHE A 43 4.11 -1.73 -6.26
CA PHE A 43 2.89 -2.19 -5.60
C PHE A 43 2.28 -3.41 -6.30
N GLU A 44 2.25 -3.44 -7.64
CA GLU A 44 1.77 -4.58 -8.43
C GLU A 44 2.60 -5.84 -8.12
N LEU A 45 3.92 -5.72 -8.04
CA LEU A 45 4.81 -6.84 -7.69
C LEU A 45 4.56 -7.33 -6.26
N VAL A 46 4.36 -6.43 -5.29
CA VAL A 46 3.99 -6.82 -3.92
C VAL A 46 2.68 -7.58 -3.92
N PHE A 47 1.66 -7.07 -4.63
CA PHE A 47 0.36 -7.71 -4.71
C PHE A 47 0.47 -9.13 -5.29
N GLU A 48 1.20 -9.29 -6.40
CA GLU A 48 1.43 -10.58 -7.04
C GLU A 48 2.02 -11.58 -6.04
N ILE A 49 3.11 -11.22 -5.37
CA ILE A 49 3.79 -12.07 -4.39
C ILE A 49 2.84 -12.45 -3.25
N VAL A 50 2.18 -11.48 -2.63
CA VAL A 50 1.34 -11.70 -1.45
C VAL A 50 0.06 -12.47 -1.78
N SER A 51 -0.54 -12.24 -2.96
CA SER A 51 -1.78 -12.90 -3.39
C SER A 51 -1.67 -14.42 -3.44
N THR A 52 -0.51 -14.95 -3.82
CA THR A 52 -0.26 -16.40 -3.90
C THR A 52 -0.22 -17.10 -2.54
N THR A 53 -0.14 -16.35 -1.44
CA THR A 53 -0.04 -16.89 -0.07
C THR A 53 -1.40 -17.06 0.63
N GLY A 54 -2.48 -16.52 0.03
CA GLY A 54 -3.79 -16.42 0.66
C GLY A 54 -3.89 -15.37 1.78
N PHE A 55 -2.85 -14.56 2.01
CA PHE A 55 -2.81 -13.52 3.05
C PHE A 55 -4.01 -12.56 3.00
N TYR A 56 -4.43 -12.11 1.81
CA TYR A 56 -5.57 -11.19 1.64
C TYR A 56 -6.92 -11.84 1.90
N ASN A 57 -7.01 -13.16 1.75
CA ASN A 57 -8.26 -13.92 1.88
C ASN A 57 -8.44 -14.48 3.29
N HIS A 58 -7.50 -14.26 4.21
CA HIS A 58 -7.68 -14.61 5.60
C HIS A 58 -8.74 -13.68 6.22
N ASP A 59 -9.76 -14.23 6.88
CA ASP A 59 -10.93 -13.49 7.35
C ASP A 59 -10.59 -12.15 8.04
N ASP A 60 -9.70 -12.17 9.03
CA ASP A 60 -9.23 -10.95 9.71
C ASP A 60 -8.66 -9.90 8.74
N ASN A 61 -7.80 -10.32 7.82
CA ASN A 61 -7.10 -9.44 6.91
C ASN A 61 -8.06 -8.88 5.86
N PHE A 62 -8.96 -9.71 5.35
CA PHE A 62 -10.00 -9.30 4.43
C PHE A 62 -10.93 -8.23 5.04
N MET A 63 -11.34 -8.43 6.30
CA MET A 63 -12.16 -7.45 7.02
C MET A 63 -11.39 -6.15 7.29
N LEU A 64 -10.11 -6.24 7.63
CA LEU A 64 -9.24 -5.06 7.79
C LEU A 64 -9.11 -4.27 6.49
N ILE A 65 -8.85 -4.94 5.36
CA ILE A 65 -8.74 -4.30 4.04
C ILE A 65 -10.03 -3.57 3.69
N LYS A 66 -11.19 -4.20 3.93
CA LYS A 66 -12.49 -3.56 3.72
C LYS A 66 -12.66 -2.30 4.56
N SER A 67 -12.33 -2.37 5.85
CA SER A 67 -12.41 -1.20 6.75
C SER A 67 -11.51 -0.07 6.26
N LEU A 68 -10.25 -0.39 5.96
CA LEU A 68 -9.26 0.58 5.47
C LEU A 68 -9.66 1.21 4.13
N ASN A 69 -10.31 0.45 3.24
CA ASN A 69 -10.79 0.99 1.97
C ASN A 69 -11.93 2.00 2.19
N ILE A 70 -12.86 1.73 3.12
CA ILE A 70 -13.94 2.67 3.47
C ILE A 70 -13.35 3.96 4.07
N ASP A 71 -12.36 3.83 4.96
CA ASP A 71 -11.71 4.98 5.61
C ASP A 71 -10.95 5.90 4.64
N THR A 72 -10.72 5.44 3.41
CA THR A 72 -9.95 6.14 2.37
C THR A 72 -10.79 6.55 1.16
N GLU A 73 -12.11 6.35 1.20
CA GLU A 73 -13.01 6.77 0.13
C GLU A 73 -13.24 8.29 0.14
N THR A 74 -12.93 8.94 -0.98
CA THR A 74 -13.25 10.33 -1.25
C THR A 74 -13.79 10.50 -2.68
N GLN A 75 -14.38 11.66 -2.99
CA GLN A 75 -14.91 11.93 -4.34
C GLN A 75 -13.81 12.20 -5.38
N ASN A 76 -12.67 12.74 -4.96
CA ASN A 76 -11.53 13.05 -5.82
C ASN A 76 -10.50 11.90 -5.77
N GLN A 77 -10.19 11.29 -6.91
CA GLN A 77 -9.33 10.10 -6.97
C GLN A 77 -7.88 10.37 -6.58
N GLU A 78 -7.34 11.54 -6.95
CA GLU A 78 -6.00 11.96 -6.55
C GLU A 78 -5.92 12.18 -5.03
N GLU A 79 -6.92 12.88 -4.48
CA GLU A 79 -7.05 13.06 -3.04
C GLU A 79 -7.22 11.72 -2.30
N ALA A 80 -8.00 10.79 -2.86
CA ALA A 80 -8.18 9.45 -2.32
C ALA A 80 -6.84 8.70 -2.26
N LEU A 81 -6.04 8.75 -3.32
CA LEU A 81 -4.71 8.12 -3.35
C LEU A 81 -3.78 8.74 -2.31
N PHE A 82 -3.71 10.07 -2.24
CA PHE A 82 -2.89 10.78 -1.26
C PHE A 82 -3.32 10.47 0.18
N ASN A 83 -4.61 10.51 0.47
CA ASN A 83 -5.15 10.19 1.79
C ASN A 83 -4.87 8.73 2.17
N THR A 84 -5.00 7.80 1.22
CA THR A 84 -4.64 6.38 1.42
C THR A 84 -3.18 6.24 1.82
N TRP A 85 -2.27 6.92 1.11
CA TRP A 85 -0.84 6.94 1.44
C TRP A 85 -0.58 7.47 2.85
N MET A 86 -1.19 8.61 3.20
CA MET A 86 -1.03 9.22 4.53
C MET A 86 -1.58 8.34 5.65
N ILE A 87 -2.73 7.69 5.44
CA ILE A 87 -3.33 6.75 6.39
C ILE A 87 -2.47 5.49 6.55
N MET A 88 -1.91 4.97 5.45
CA MET A 88 -0.94 3.88 5.51
C MET A 88 0.26 4.28 6.39
N GLY A 89 0.90 5.41 6.12
CA GLY A 89 2.05 5.88 6.91
C GLY A 89 1.74 5.99 8.42
N LYS A 90 0.56 6.52 8.77
CA LYS A 90 0.10 6.57 10.17
C LYS A 90 -0.05 5.18 10.78
N ASN A 91 -0.65 4.23 10.05
CA ASN A 91 -0.84 2.86 10.53
C ASN A 91 0.49 2.12 10.69
N LEU A 92 1.43 2.30 9.75
CA LEU A 92 2.77 1.72 9.81
C LEU A 92 3.52 2.16 11.07
N ASN A 93 3.45 3.45 11.42
CA ASN A 93 4.09 4.02 12.62
C ASN A 93 3.55 3.48 13.95
N THR A 94 2.44 2.75 13.96
CA THR A 94 1.92 2.08 15.17
C THR A 94 2.49 0.68 15.40
N SER A 95 3.26 0.15 14.44
CA SER A 95 3.78 -1.21 14.48
C SER A 95 4.87 -1.38 15.53
N LYS A 96 4.86 -2.53 16.20
CA LYS A 96 5.82 -2.86 17.27
C LYS A 96 6.94 -3.78 16.78
N THR A 97 6.74 -4.45 15.66
CA THR A 97 7.73 -5.36 15.05
C THR A 97 7.81 -5.13 13.53
N GLN A 98 8.89 -5.61 12.92
CA GLN A 98 9.07 -5.52 11.47
C GLN A 98 8.03 -6.36 10.72
N GLU A 99 7.65 -7.52 11.25
CA GLU A 99 6.61 -8.38 10.65
C GLU A 99 5.24 -7.68 10.66
N GLU A 100 4.92 -6.99 11.75
CA GLU A 100 3.68 -6.20 11.83
C GLU A 100 3.72 -5.03 10.83
N PHE A 101 4.86 -4.33 10.73
CA PHE A 101 5.06 -3.24 9.79
C PHE A 101 4.84 -3.71 8.34
N ASN A 102 5.52 -4.78 7.94
CA ASN A 102 5.43 -5.34 6.59
C ASN A 102 4.03 -5.89 6.28
N ALA A 103 3.37 -6.53 7.26
CA ALA A 103 2.01 -7.02 7.09
C ALA A 103 1.00 -5.86 6.92
N LYS A 104 1.13 -4.78 7.70
CA LYS A 104 0.30 -3.59 7.50
C LYS A 104 0.53 -2.96 6.13
N PHE A 105 1.78 -2.82 5.70
CA PHE A 105 2.09 -2.34 4.34
C PHE A 105 1.39 -3.22 3.30
N ALA A 106 1.52 -4.54 3.40
CA ALA A 106 0.87 -5.49 2.50
C ALA A 106 -0.66 -5.32 2.46
N LEU A 107 -1.34 -5.07 3.59
CA LEU A 107 -2.79 -4.82 3.64
C LEU A 107 -3.22 -3.59 2.84
N PHE A 108 -2.40 -2.54 2.79
CA PHE A 108 -2.72 -1.32 2.04
C PHE A 108 -2.50 -1.45 0.53
N VAL A 109 -1.65 -2.38 0.09
CA VAL A 109 -1.33 -2.57 -1.34
C VAL A 109 -2.55 -2.68 -2.26
N PRO A 110 -3.54 -3.57 -2.02
CA PRO A 110 -4.72 -3.65 -2.88
C PRO A 110 -5.55 -2.36 -2.91
N ILE A 111 -5.55 -1.60 -1.81
CA ILE A 111 -6.29 -0.33 -1.70
C ILE A 111 -5.60 0.74 -2.54
N ILE A 112 -4.28 0.87 -2.39
CA ILE A 112 -3.46 1.81 -3.15
C ILE A 112 -3.57 1.53 -4.66
N LEU A 113 -3.41 0.26 -5.07
CA LEU A 113 -3.54 -0.12 -6.48
C LEU A 113 -4.91 0.24 -7.05
N ASN A 114 -5.99 -0.01 -6.30
CA ASN A 114 -7.33 0.36 -6.72
C ASN A 114 -7.46 1.88 -6.98
N LYS A 115 -6.88 2.74 -6.11
CA LYS A 115 -6.90 4.19 -6.33
C LYS A 115 -6.05 4.62 -7.52
N MET A 116 -4.87 4.01 -7.71
CA MET A 116 -4.00 4.27 -8.88
C MET A 116 -4.69 3.87 -10.20
N GLU A 117 -5.40 2.76 -10.22
CA GLU A 117 -6.16 2.30 -11.40
C GLU A 117 -7.30 3.27 -11.74
N ALA A 118 -8.03 3.74 -10.73
CA ALA A 118 -9.12 4.71 -10.92
C ALA A 118 -8.63 6.00 -11.61
N ILE A 119 -7.48 6.54 -11.20
CA ILE A 119 -6.88 7.73 -11.83
C ILE A 119 -6.49 7.45 -13.29
N ASN A 120 -5.83 6.31 -13.54
CA ASN A 120 -5.41 5.94 -14.89
C ASN A 120 -6.59 5.69 -15.84
N SER A 121 -7.70 5.14 -15.34
CA SER A 121 -8.92 4.90 -16.14
C SER A 121 -9.64 6.19 -16.58
N LEU A 122 -9.44 7.30 -15.87
CA LEU A 122 -9.95 8.63 -16.26
C LEU A 122 -9.04 9.31 -17.30
N SER A 123 -7.82 8.80 -17.48
CA SER A 123 -6.78 9.38 -18.33
C SER A 123 -6.69 8.73 -19.72
N ALA A 124 -7.47 7.68 -19.97
CA ALA A 124 -7.49 6.86 -21.19
C ALA A 124 -8.78 7.10 -22.01
#